data_AF-A0A9Q0LA04-F1
#
_entry.id   AF-A0A9Q0LA04-F1
#
_cell.length_a   1.000
_cell.length_b   1.000
_cell.length_c   1.000
_cell.angle_alpha   90.00
_cell.angle_beta   90.00
_cell.angle_gamma   90.00
#
_symmetry.space_group_name_H-M   'P 1'
#
loop_
_entity.id
_entity.type
_entity.pdbx_description
1 polymer ?
#
loop_
_entity_poly.entity_id
_entity_poly.type
_entity_poly.pdbx_seq_one_letter_code
_entity_poly.pdbx_strand_id
1 'polypeptide(L)'
;MALTFFQIVKKLIQEYRTQTSAPLKIFDAFLLWQFISGIMMFVYVIVAGNFPFNAFLAAFISAVGFFILTVSVRLKFSSGKQEKNHLINKKEFAEFFVCGVVLFLAVFGYIGKRQE
;
A
#
# COMPACT_ATOMS: atom_id res chain seq x y z
N MET A 1 18.20 -29.97 -14.93
CA MET A 1 16.86 -29.72 -15.51
C MET A 1 16.51 -28.26 -15.24
N ALA A 2 16.68 -27.38 -16.23
CA ALA A 2 16.38 -25.97 -16.08
C ALA A 2 14.87 -25.80 -15.92
N LEU A 3 14.42 -25.19 -14.82
CA LEU A 3 13.01 -24.84 -14.65
C LEU A 3 12.64 -23.84 -15.74
N THR A 4 11.63 -24.17 -16.54
CA THR A 4 11.06 -23.22 -17.50
C THR A 4 10.42 -22.06 -16.73
N PHE A 5 10.45 -20.85 -17.29
CA PHE A 5 9.90 -19.64 -16.64
C PHE A 5 8.49 -19.87 -16.08
N PHE A 6 7.64 -20.58 -16.84
CA PHE A 6 6.28 -20.94 -16.42
C PHE A 6 6.24 -21.81 -15.15
N GLN A 7 7.17 -22.76 -15.02
CA GLN A 7 7.27 -23.58 -13.81
C GLN A 7 7.76 -22.77 -12.61
N ILE A 8 8.64 -21.79 -12.81
CA ILE A 8 9.09 -20.87 -11.75
C ILE A 8 7.91 -20.05 -11.24
N VAL A 9 7.14 -19.43 -12.15
CA VAL A 9 5.95 -18.64 -11.80
C VAL A 9 4.91 -19.50 -11.07
N LYS A 10 4.62 -20.71 -11.59
CA LYS A 10 3.67 -21.62 -10.95
C LYS A 10 4.12 -22.02 -9.54
N LYS A 11 5.41 -22.32 -9.37
CA LYS A 11 5.99 -22.66 -8.06
C LYS A 11 5.91 -21.47 -7.09
N LEU A 12 6.25 -20.26 -7.52
CA LEU A 12 6.16 -19.05 -6.70
C LEU A 12 4.73 -18.78 -6.22
N ILE A 13 3.74 -18.90 -7.11
CA ILE A 13 2.33 -18.70 -6.76
C ILE A 13 1.86 -19.76 -5.75
N GLN A 14 2.24 -21.01 -5.96
CA GLN A 14 1.87 -22.11 -5.06
C GLN A 14 2.48 -21.90 -3.68
N GLU A 15 3.78 -21.59 -3.61
CA GLU A 15 4.50 -21.34 -2.36
C GLU A 15 3.95 -20.12 -1.62
N TYR A 16 3.63 -19.04 -2.35
CA TYR A 16 3.02 -17.85 -1.78
C TYR A 16 1.66 -18.17 -1.14
N ARG A 17 0.83 -19.00 -1.79
CA ARG A 17 -0.50 -19.36 -1.29
C ARG A 17 -0.43 -20.23 -0.03
N THR A 18 0.57 -21.10 0.08
CA THR A 18 0.75 -22.03 1.21
C THR A 18 1.43 -21.38 2.41
N GLN A 19 2.45 -20.55 2.20
CA GLN A 19 3.22 -19.94 3.29
C GLN A 19 2.58 -18.67 3.85
N THR A 20 1.77 -17.94 3.08
CA THR A 20 1.19 -16.66 3.52
C THR A 20 -0.15 -16.85 4.22
N SER A 21 -0.27 -16.32 5.45
CA SER A 21 -1.52 -16.36 6.21
C SER A 21 -2.61 -15.45 5.62
N ALA A 22 -3.88 -15.78 5.87
CA ALA A 22 -5.03 -15.03 5.37
C ALA A 22 -4.99 -13.50 5.62
N PRO A 23 -4.63 -12.97 6.81
CA PRO A 23 -4.57 -11.52 7.02
C PRO A 23 -3.47 -10.83 6.20
N LEU A 24 -2.35 -11.49 5.90
CA LEU A 24 -1.30 -10.91 5.05
C LEU A 24 -1.78 -10.76 3.60
N LYS A 25 -2.63 -11.66 3.11
CA LYS A 25 -3.21 -11.57 1.76
C LYS A 25 -4.12 -10.35 1.59
N ILE A 26 -4.77 -9.88 2.67
CA ILE A 26 -5.59 -8.66 2.66
C ILE A 26 -4.70 -7.43 2.44
N PHE A 27 -3.57 -7.35 3.16
CA PHE A 27 -2.60 -6.27 2.96
C PHE A 27 -2.01 -6.29 1.54
N ASP A 28 -1.69 -7.47 1.00
CA ASP A 28 -1.17 -7.60 -0.35
C ASP A 28 -2.22 -7.19 -1.41
N ALA A 29 -3.51 -7.51 -1.21
CA ALA A 29 -4.59 -7.03 -2.07
C ALA A 29 -4.79 -5.50 -1.98
N PHE A 30 -4.68 -4.94 -0.77
CA PHE A 30 -4.74 -3.50 -0.56
C PHE A 30 -3.57 -2.76 -1.22
N LEU A 31 -2.35 -3.33 -1.18
CA LEU A 31 -1.19 -2.80 -1.90
C LEU A 31 -1.43 -2.74 -3.42
N LEU A 32 -2.01 -3.80 -3.99
CA LEU A 32 -2.37 -3.82 -5.42
C LEU A 32 -3.40 -2.74 -5.75
N TRP A 33 -4.44 -2.59 -4.93
CA TRP A 33 -5.43 -1.54 -5.11
C TRP A 33 -4.80 -0.14 -5.11
N GLN A 34 -3.89 0.11 -4.18
CA GLN A 34 -3.23 1.40 -4.05
C GLN A 34 -2.26 1.69 -5.20
N PHE A 35 -1.55 0.67 -5.67
CA PHE A 35 -0.71 0.76 -6.85
C PHE A 35 -1.51 1.12 -8.10
N ILE A 36 -2.63 0.42 -8.32
CA ILE A 36 -3.55 0.71 -9.45
C ILE A 36 -4.11 2.14 -9.33
N SER A 37 -4.50 2.56 -8.12
CA SER A 37 -5.02 3.91 -7.88
C SER A 37 -3.98 5.00 -8.23
N GLY A 38 -2.70 4.78 -7.86
CA GLY A 38 -1.61 5.68 -8.24
C GLY A 38 -1.40 5.77 -9.75
N ILE A 39 -1.50 4.63 -10.47
CA ILE A 39 -1.45 4.61 -11.94
C ILE A 39 -2.64 5.36 -12.53
N MET A 40 -3.86 5.14 -12.03
CA MET A 40 -5.05 5.85 -12.52
C MET A 40 -4.92 7.36 -12.38
N MET A 41 -4.32 7.85 -11.29
CA MET A 41 -4.07 9.28 -11.11
C MET A 41 -3.09 9.83 -12.16
N PHE A 42 -2.02 9.09 -12.51
CA PHE A 42 -1.13 9.49 -13.59
C PHE A 42 -1.84 9.52 -14.95
N VAL A 43 -2.65 8.51 -15.25
CA VAL A 43 -3.43 8.46 -16.49
C VAL A 43 -4.39 9.64 -16.56
N TYR A 44 -5.04 10.00 -15.45
CA TYR A 44 -5.93 11.17 -15.39
C TYR A 44 -5.20 12.45 -15.81
N VAL A 45 -4.01 12.71 -15.26
CA VAL A 45 -3.22 13.91 -15.62
C VAL A 45 -2.83 13.94 -17.09
N ILE A 46 -2.50 12.77 -17.67
CA ILE A 46 -2.13 12.67 -19.09
C ILE A 46 -3.32 12.98 -19.99
N VAL A 47 -4.52 12.53 -19.63
CA VAL A 47 -5.72 12.62 -20.49
C VAL A 47 -6.51 13.92 -20.26
N ALA A 48 -6.77 14.26 -19.00
CA ALA A 48 -7.64 15.38 -18.61
C ALA A 48 -6.85 16.67 -18.28
N GLY A 49 -5.53 16.59 -18.18
CA GLY A 49 -4.66 17.71 -17.83
C GLY A 49 -4.46 17.89 -16.32
N ASN A 50 -3.77 18.98 -15.97
CA ASN A 50 -3.21 19.18 -14.63
C ASN A 50 -4.01 20.11 -13.71
N PHE A 51 -5.20 20.60 -14.10
CA PHE A 51 -5.95 21.54 -13.26
C PHE A 51 -7.09 20.86 -12.48
N PRO A 52 -7.19 21.02 -11.15
CA PRO A 52 -6.25 21.69 -10.22
C PRO A 52 -5.09 20.76 -9.78
N PHE A 53 -3.84 21.25 -9.89
CA PHE A 53 -2.65 20.39 -9.72
C PHE A 53 -2.42 19.97 -8.27
N ASN A 54 -2.76 20.84 -7.31
CA ASN A 54 -2.64 20.54 -5.88
C ASN A 54 -3.55 19.38 -5.47
N ALA A 55 -4.76 19.28 -6.04
CA ALA A 55 -5.67 18.17 -5.74
C ALA A 55 -5.15 16.84 -6.29
N PHE A 56 -4.63 16.85 -7.54
CA PHE A 56 -3.96 15.68 -8.11
C PHE A 56 -2.77 15.25 -7.25
N LEU A 57 -1.87 16.19 -6.92
CA LEU A 57 -0.67 15.88 -6.18
C LEU A 57 -0.99 15.40 -4.76
N ALA A 58 -2.00 15.99 -4.09
CA ALA A 58 -2.48 15.52 -2.80
C ALA A 58 -2.98 14.06 -2.87
N ALA A 59 -3.81 13.76 -3.87
CA ALA A 59 -4.36 12.43 -4.08
C ALA A 59 -3.25 11.43 -4.40
N PHE A 60 -2.27 11.80 -5.23
CA PHE A 60 -1.15 10.96 -5.60
C PHE A 60 -0.22 10.68 -4.41
N ILE A 61 0.12 11.71 -3.62
CA ILE A 61 0.94 11.54 -2.41
C ILE A 61 0.17 10.72 -1.36
N SER A 62 -1.15 10.87 -1.25
CA SER A 62 -1.99 10.00 -0.41
C SER A 62 -1.89 8.54 -0.86
N ALA A 63 -1.98 8.30 -2.17
CA ALA A 63 -1.86 6.97 -2.76
C ALA A 63 -0.52 6.32 -2.38
N VAL A 64 0.59 6.99 -2.70
CA VAL A 64 1.95 6.52 -2.41
C VAL A 64 2.21 6.40 -0.91
N GLY A 65 1.78 7.36 -0.11
CA GLY A 65 1.96 7.37 1.35
C GLY A 65 1.30 6.17 2.02
N PHE A 66 0.05 5.88 1.67
CA PHE A 66 -0.64 4.70 2.20
C PHE A 66 -0.02 3.39 1.70
N PHE A 67 0.48 3.34 0.46
CA PHE A 67 1.21 2.19 -0.04
C PHE A 67 2.44 1.88 0.84
N ILE A 68 3.25 2.89 1.14
CA ILE A 68 4.45 2.75 2.00
C ILE A 68 4.07 2.31 3.41
N LEU A 69 2.99 2.89 3.99
CA LEU A 69 2.50 2.49 5.32
C LEU A 69 2.06 1.02 5.34
N THR A 70 1.34 0.57 4.31
CA THR A 70 0.89 -0.82 4.19
C THR A 70 2.08 -1.78 4.00
N VAL A 71 3.07 -1.44 3.19
CA VAL A 71 4.30 -2.25 3.06
C VAL A 71 4.99 -2.36 4.42
N SER A 72 5.10 -1.26 5.15
CA SER A 72 5.75 -1.23 6.47
C SER A 72 5.06 -2.15 7.47
N VAL A 73 3.72 -2.15 7.53
CA VAL A 73 2.98 -3.05 8.43
C VAL A 73 3.11 -4.50 7.96
N ARG A 74 3.06 -4.75 6.64
CA ARG A 74 3.20 -6.09 6.06
C ARG A 74 4.56 -6.72 6.40
N LEU A 75 5.64 -5.95 6.38
CA LEU A 75 6.98 -6.42 6.77
C LEU A 75 7.04 -6.78 8.27
N LYS A 76 6.43 -5.95 9.13
CA LYS A 76 6.35 -6.22 10.59
C LYS A 76 5.58 -7.53 10.85
N PHE A 77 4.45 -7.74 10.17
CA PHE A 77 3.62 -8.95 10.28
C PHE A 77 4.26 -10.22 9.68
N SER A 78 5.12 -10.09 8.66
CA SER A 78 5.81 -11.22 8.00
C SER A 78 7.02 -11.73 8.79
N SER A 79 7.62 -10.92 9.67
CA SER A 79 8.90 -11.22 10.31
C SER A 79 8.82 -12.20 11.51
N GLY A 80 7.83 -13.10 11.52
CA GLY A 80 7.77 -14.25 12.44
C GLY A 80 7.62 -13.95 13.94
N LYS A 81 7.47 -12.69 14.37
CA LYS A 81 7.21 -12.32 15.79
C LYS A 81 5.79 -12.68 16.27
N GLN A 82 5.00 -13.35 15.45
CA GLN A 82 3.63 -13.79 15.76
C GLN A 82 3.56 -14.70 17.00
N GLU A 83 4.61 -15.46 17.30
CA GLU A 83 4.58 -16.41 18.42
C GLU A 83 4.71 -15.75 19.80
N LYS A 84 5.16 -14.49 19.89
CA LYS A 84 5.53 -13.91 21.20
C LYS A 84 4.62 -12.87 21.82
N ASN A 85 3.63 -12.26 21.14
CA ASN A 85 2.68 -11.39 21.86
C ASN A 85 1.52 -10.94 20.97
N HIS A 86 0.30 -11.32 21.33
CA HIS A 86 -0.94 -10.76 20.76
C HIS A 86 -1.04 -9.22 20.93
N LEU A 87 -0.27 -8.67 21.88
CA LEU A 87 -0.11 -7.24 22.14
C LEU A 87 0.70 -6.51 21.06
N ILE A 88 1.67 -7.18 20.43
CA ILE A 88 2.54 -6.60 19.39
C ILE A 88 1.71 -6.29 18.13
N ASN A 89 0.88 -7.24 17.70
CA ASN A 89 -0.03 -7.07 16.56
C ASN A 89 -1.01 -5.88 16.75
N LYS A 90 -1.51 -5.66 17.98
CA LYS A 90 -2.41 -4.53 18.28
C LYS A 90 -1.70 -3.18 18.18
N LYS A 91 -0.46 -3.09 18.68
CA LYS A 91 0.35 -1.87 18.62
C LYS A 91 0.68 -1.49 17.18
N GLU A 92 1.13 -2.45 16.37
CA GLU A 92 1.55 -2.21 14.99
C GLU A 92 0.36 -1.78 14.12
N PHE A 93 -0.81 -2.38 14.36
CA PHE A 93 -2.04 -1.96 13.73
C PHE A 93 -2.49 -0.55 14.18
N ALA A 94 -2.34 -0.22 15.46
CA ALA A 94 -2.64 1.12 15.96
C ALA A 94 -1.70 2.18 15.37
N GLU A 95 -0.40 1.88 15.27
CA GLU A 95 0.58 2.75 14.61
C GLU A 95 0.22 2.99 13.14
N PHE A 96 -0.17 1.93 12.41
CA PHE A 96 -0.66 2.04 11.03
C PHE A 96 -1.88 2.97 10.92
N PHE A 97 -2.87 2.82 11.80
CA PHE A 97 -4.06 3.66 11.81
C PHE A 97 -3.74 5.13 12.11
N VAL A 98 -2.93 5.39 13.14
CA VAL A 98 -2.52 6.74 13.53
C VAL A 98 -1.74 7.42 12.40
N CYS A 99 -0.76 6.74 11.80
CA CYS A 99 -0.03 7.26 10.65
C CYS A 99 -0.95 7.53 9.46
N GLY A 100 -1.94 6.66 9.20
CA GLY A 100 -2.94 6.86 8.16
C GLY A 100 -3.78 8.11 8.39
N VAL A 101 -4.24 8.35 9.62
CA VAL A 101 -4.99 9.56 9.98
C VAL A 101 -4.14 10.81 9.78
N VAL A 102 -2.88 10.79 10.25
CA VAL A 102 -1.95 11.92 10.06
C VAL A 102 -1.71 12.21 8.57
N LEU A 103 -1.54 11.17 7.76
CA LEU A 103 -1.40 11.30 6.32
C LEU A 103 -2.64 11.92 5.68
N PHE A 104 -3.84 11.47 6.03
CA PHE A 104 -5.09 12.05 5.53
C PHE A 104 -5.24 13.51 5.93
N LEU A 105 -4.95 13.87 7.19
CA LEU A 105 -5.00 15.26 7.64
C LEU A 105 -4.05 16.16 6.85
N ALA A 106 -2.82 15.69 6.59
CA ALA A 106 -1.87 16.42 5.77
C ALA A 106 -2.37 16.62 4.32
N VAL A 107 -2.95 15.57 3.73
CA VAL A 107 -3.52 15.61 2.37
C VAL A 107 -4.70 16.57 2.29
N PHE A 108 -5.66 16.48 3.21
CA PHE A 108 -6.81 17.39 3.23
C PHE A 108 -6.40 18.85 3.42
N GLY A 109 -5.40 19.11 4.28
CA GLY A 109 -4.83 20.45 4.44
C GLY A 109 -4.10 20.97 3.20
N TYR A 110 -3.64 20.09 2.31
CA TYR A 110 -2.93 20.45 1.09
C TYR A 110 -3.85 20.70 -0.12
N ILE A 111 -4.95 19.94 -0.26
CA ILE A 111 -5.89 20.03 -1.40
C ILE A 111 -6.39 21.46 -1.65
N GLY A 112 -6.71 22.19 -0.58
CA GLY A 112 -7.32 23.53 -0.65
C GLY A 112 -6.32 24.69 -0.77
N LYS A 113 -5.00 24.44 -0.81
CA LYS A 113 -4.03 25.53 -0.97
C LYS A 113 -4.18 26.17 -2.35
N ARG A 114 -4.36 27.49 -2.37
CA ARG A 114 -4.47 28.28 -3.60
C ARG A 114 -3.19 28.10 -4.41
N GLN A 115 -3.34 27.81 -5.70
CA GLN A 115 -2.21 27.77 -6.62
C GLN A 115 -1.90 29.22 -7.00
N GLU A 116 -0.78 29.75 -6.51
CA GLU A 116 -0.20 31.01 -7.00
C GLU A 116 0.62 30.75 -8.27
#